data_AF-A0A820UAF3-F1
#
_entry.id   AF-A0A820UAF3-F1
#
_cell.length_a   1.000
_cell.length_b   1.000
_cell.length_c   1.000
_cell.angle_alpha   90.00
_cell.angle_beta   90.00
_cell.angle_gamma   90.00
#
_symmetry.space_group_name_H-M   'P 1'
#
loop_
_entity.id
_entity.type
_entity.pdbx_description
1 polymer ?
#
loop_
_entity_poly.entity_id
_entity_poly.type
_entity_poly.pdbx_seq_one_letter_code
_entity_poly.pdbx_strand_id
1 'polypeptide(L)'
;MNLSETNNDIQLTMVEILEFIWTLVDNTILIPQLLKANCVAFTLKWINMKELPFAIQRASIRLLYNMARHEKGCDALKGADALRLLQEFKQRTLDPTVDDTAYEDMRLLFSMALALLTEPKEIKSDAKSLRKVLDKLMQMTVNTAQKKNHKYGDFDISEPLVVFTKLFVHDDIVHYCVKESQVKNMKVPAKIAFFCGLVMQFRGALANDDVLDQLTPA
;
A
#
# COMPACT_ATOMS: atom_id res chain seq x y z
N MET A 1 29.51 -2.43 29.75
CA MET A 1 28.24 -2.62 29.01
C MET A 1 28.39 -1.90 27.69
N ASN A 2 28.40 -2.63 26.58
CA ASN A 2 28.77 -2.10 25.28
C ASN A 2 27.60 -1.28 24.71
N LEU A 3 27.81 0.01 24.44
CA LEU A 3 26.78 0.90 23.87
C LEU A 3 26.24 0.37 22.51
N SER A 4 27.02 -0.42 21.79
CA SER A 4 26.62 -1.08 20.55
C SER A 4 25.60 -2.21 20.76
N GLU A 5 25.71 -2.98 21.84
CA GLU A 5 24.78 -4.06 22.17
C GLU A 5 23.44 -3.50 22.64
N THR A 6 23.47 -2.48 23.51
CA THR A 6 22.26 -1.81 24.01
C THR A 6 21.47 -1.12 22.89
N ASN A 7 22.16 -0.52 21.91
CA ASN A 7 21.50 0.09 20.76
C ASN A 7 20.85 -0.95 19.83
N ASN A 8 21.44 -2.14 19.70
CA ASN A 8 20.90 -3.21 18.88
C ASN A 8 19.63 -3.82 19.52
N ASP A 9 19.65 -4.03 20.83
CA ASP A 9 18.50 -4.54 21.59
C ASP A 9 17.30 -3.58 21.57
N ILE A 10 17.55 -2.26 21.66
CA ILE A 10 16.50 -1.24 21.54
C ILE A 10 15.89 -1.26 20.13
N GLN A 11 16.71 -1.38 19.08
CA GLN A 11 16.20 -1.45 17.70
C GLN A 11 15.35 -2.70 17.48
N LEU A 12 15.79 -3.86 17.99
CA LEU A 12 15.03 -5.11 17.91
C LEU A 12 13.67 -4.97 18.60
N THR A 13 13.66 -4.45 19.83
CA THR A 13 12.44 -4.22 20.61
C THR A 13 11.48 -3.27 19.88
N MET A 14 12.00 -2.21 19.26
CA MET A 14 11.17 -1.28 18.48
C MET A 14 10.55 -1.94 17.25
N VAL A 15 11.29 -2.81 16.56
CA VAL A 15 10.76 -3.57 15.41
C VAL A 15 9.65 -4.51 15.89
N GLU A 16 9.85 -5.25 16.97
CA GLU A 16 8.84 -6.15 17.54
C GLU A 16 7.56 -5.41 17.95
N ILE A 17 7.68 -4.24 18.59
CA ILE A 17 6.53 -3.40 18.93
C ILE A 17 5.80 -2.94 17.67
N LEU A 18 6.52 -2.52 16.63
CA LEU A 18 5.91 -2.08 15.37
C LEU A 18 5.26 -3.24 14.62
N GLU A 19 5.83 -4.44 14.66
CA GLU A 19 5.23 -5.66 14.10
C GLU A 19 3.96 -6.08 14.87
N PHE A 20 3.96 -5.91 16.19
CA PHE A 20 2.77 -6.14 17.00
C PHE A 20 1.67 -5.13 16.67
N ILE A 21 1.99 -3.83 16.66
CA ILE A 21 1.04 -2.78 16.26
C ILE A 21 0.55 -3.06 14.84
N TRP A 22 1.43 -3.46 13.93
CA TRP A 22 1.06 -3.83 12.56
C TRP A 22 0.01 -4.93 12.54
N THR A 23 0.20 -6.03 13.27
CA THR A 23 -0.80 -7.12 13.37
C THR A 23 -2.17 -6.60 13.85
N LEU A 24 -2.18 -5.57 14.70
CA LEU A 24 -3.43 -4.93 15.13
C LEU A 24 -4.04 -4.07 14.02
N VAL A 25 -3.25 -3.25 13.32
CA VAL A 25 -3.75 -2.38 12.22
C VAL A 25 -4.19 -3.22 11.01
N ASP A 26 -3.61 -4.41 10.85
CA ASP A 26 -4.00 -5.39 9.83
C ASP A 26 -5.40 -5.98 10.06
N ASN A 27 -5.95 -5.82 11.26
CA ASN A 27 -7.37 -5.95 11.51
C ASN A 27 -8.05 -4.58 11.42
N THR A 28 -8.70 -4.28 10.28
CA THR A 28 -9.41 -3.01 10.04
C THR A 28 -10.37 -2.64 11.17
N ILE A 29 -10.93 -3.63 11.86
CA ILE A 29 -11.82 -3.48 13.02
C ILE A 29 -11.19 -2.66 14.16
N LEU A 30 -9.86 -2.69 14.32
CA LEU A 30 -9.16 -1.98 15.40
C LEU A 30 -8.75 -0.55 15.04
N ILE A 31 -8.95 -0.13 13.79
CA ILE A 31 -8.61 1.23 13.34
C ILE A 31 -9.23 2.31 14.25
N PRO A 32 -10.53 2.27 14.62
CA PRO A 32 -11.11 3.30 15.48
C PRO A 32 -10.42 3.45 16.84
N GLN A 33 -9.96 2.35 17.44
CA GLN A 33 -9.24 2.34 18.71
C GLN A 33 -7.83 2.90 18.53
N LEU A 34 -7.15 2.54 17.44
CA LEU A 34 -5.83 3.08 17.10
C LEU A 34 -5.88 4.58 16.83
N LEU A 35 -6.94 5.09 16.19
CA LEU A 35 -7.16 6.52 16.00
C LEU A 35 -7.32 7.24 17.35
N LYS A 36 -8.11 6.68 18.29
CA LYS A 36 -8.24 7.22 19.65
C LYS A 36 -6.91 7.22 20.42
N ALA A 37 -6.04 6.26 20.13
CA ALA A 37 -4.70 6.17 20.71
C ALA A 37 -3.65 7.08 20.02
N ASN A 38 -4.07 8.01 19.16
CA ASN A 38 -3.19 8.91 18.38
C ASN A 38 -2.19 8.19 17.47
N CYS A 39 -2.51 6.97 17.01
CA CYS A 39 -1.61 6.18 16.16
C CYS A 39 -1.19 6.94 14.89
N VAL A 40 -2.11 7.68 14.26
CA VAL A 40 -1.82 8.55 13.11
C VAL A 40 -0.69 9.53 13.40
N ALA A 41 -0.76 10.25 14.51
CA ALA A 41 0.25 11.25 14.87
C ALA A 41 1.63 10.60 15.10
N PHE A 42 1.67 9.44 15.75
CA PHE A 42 2.92 8.69 15.97
C PHE A 42 3.51 8.16 14.67
N THR A 43 2.69 7.54 13.80
CA THR A 43 3.14 7.03 12.50
C THR A 43 3.70 8.16 11.63
N LEU A 44 3.01 9.29 11.55
CA LEU A 44 3.50 10.46 10.80
C LEU A 44 4.78 11.05 11.39
N LYS A 45 4.91 11.05 12.72
CA LYS A 45 6.15 11.46 13.41
C LYS A 45 7.31 10.55 13.02
N TRP A 46 7.13 9.23 13.01
CA TRP A 46 8.16 8.28 12.58
C TRP A 46 8.54 8.48 11.12
N ILE A 47 7.57 8.62 10.21
CA ILE A 47 7.83 8.89 8.79
C ILE A 47 8.65 10.19 8.61
N ASN A 48 8.42 11.20 9.46
CA ASN A 48 9.14 12.46 9.36
C ASN A 48 10.59 12.40 9.90
N MET A 49 10.96 11.40 10.72
CA MET A 49 12.31 11.27 11.25
C MET A 49 13.31 10.89 10.15
N LYS A 50 14.42 11.64 10.07
CA LYS A 50 15.46 11.46 9.03
C LYS A 50 16.35 10.25 9.30
N GLU A 51 16.65 9.98 10.56
CA GLU A 51 17.61 8.97 10.99
C GLU A 51 16.88 7.80 11.67
N LEU A 52 16.04 7.11 10.91
CA LEU A 52 15.44 5.86 11.35
C LEU A 52 16.04 4.68 10.57
N PRO A 53 16.31 3.55 11.25
CA PRO A 53 16.62 2.30 10.57
C PRO A 53 15.57 1.97 9.50
N PHE A 54 16.04 1.46 8.36
CA PHE A 54 15.18 1.15 7.21
C PHE A 54 14.01 0.22 7.59
N ALA A 55 14.25 -0.76 8.47
CA ALA A 55 13.20 -1.64 8.99
C ALA A 55 12.05 -0.87 9.66
N ILE A 56 12.38 0.13 10.47
CA ILE A 56 11.39 0.99 11.16
C ILE A 56 10.67 1.89 10.16
N GLN A 57 11.38 2.43 9.16
CA GLN A 57 10.75 3.22 8.10
C GLN A 57 9.75 2.37 7.30
N ARG A 58 10.13 1.14 6.94
CA ARG A 58 9.26 0.16 6.25
C ARG A 58 8.03 -0.17 7.08
N ALA A 59 8.19 -0.47 8.36
CA ALA A 59 7.08 -0.71 9.26
C ALA A 59 6.14 0.51 9.37
N SER A 60 6.69 1.72 9.42
CA SER A 60 5.90 2.96 9.50
C SER A 60 5.06 3.19 8.24
N ILE A 61 5.62 2.96 7.05
CA ILE A 61 4.86 3.02 5.79
C ILE A 61 3.77 1.96 5.75
N ARG A 62 4.04 0.76 6.28
CA ARG A 62 3.05 -0.32 6.37
C ARG A 62 1.88 0.03 7.30
N LEU A 63 2.16 0.63 8.45
CA LEU A 63 1.13 1.13 9.37
C LEU A 63 0.26 2.20 8.71
N LEU A 64 0.90 3.15 8.00
CA LEU A 64 0.19 4.18 7.27
C LEU A 64 -0.72 3.59 6.19
N TYR A 65 -0.22 2.64 5.41
CA TYR A 65 -0.99 1.91 4.41
C TYR A 65 -2.21 1.20 5.03
N ASN A 66 -2.02 0.46 6.12
CA ASN A 66 -3.09 -0.25 6.81
C ASN A 66 -4.14 0.68 7.44
N MET A 67 -3.79 1.92 7.78
CA MET A 67 -4.76 2.94 8.19
C MET A 67 -5.49 3.54 6.98
N ALA A 68 -4.76 3.82 5.88
CA ALA A 68 -5.32 4.44 4.68
C ALA A 68 -6.37 3.57 3.95
N ARG A 69 -6.33 2.24 4.14
CA ARG A 69 -7.35 1.34 3.56
C ARG A 69 -8.72 1.42 4.26
N HIS A 70 -8.77 1.96 5.48
CA HIS A 70 -10.02 2.15 6.21
C HIS A 70 -10.47 3.59 6.05
N GLU A 71 -11.76 3.83 5.74
CA GLU A 71 -12.33 5.17 5.50
C GLU A 71 -11.95 6.19 6.59
N LYS A 72 -12.30 5.92 7.86
CA LYS A 72 -11.91 6.76 9.00
C LYS A 72 -10.40 6.99 9.15
N GLY A 73 -9.59 5.99 8.80
CA GLY A 73 -8.13 6.11 8.85
C GLY A 73 -7.60 7.00 7.73
N CYS A 74 -8.16 6.87 6.53
CA CYS A 74 -7.90 7.73 5.38
C CYS A 74 -8.22 9.20 5.70
N ASP A 75 -9.40 9.48 6.26
CA ASP A 75 -9.81 10.83 6.65
C ASP A 75 -8.90 11.43 7.72
N ALA A 76 -8.56 10.65 8.74
CA ALA A 76 -7.64 11.09 9.79
C ALA A 76 -6.23 11.41 9.25
N LEU A 77 -5.73 10.59 8.32
CA LEU A 77 -4.43 10.82 7.66
C LEU A 77 -4.46 12.07 6.77
N LYS A 78 -5.53 12.27 5.98
CA LYS A 78 -5.73 13.48 5.17
C LYS A 78 -5.78 14.73 6.05
N GLY A 79 -6.54 14.69 7.15
CA GLY A 79 -6.64 15.80 8.11
C GLY A 79 -5.34 16.11 8.85
N ALA A 80 -4.40 15.15 8.91
CA ALA A 80 -3.09 15.30 9.53
C ALA A 80 -1.95 15.62 8.54
N ASP A 81 -2.27 16.05 7.31
CA ASP A 81 -1.30 16.44 6.28
C ASP A 81 -0.31 15.31 5.90
N ALA A 82 -0.80 14.06 5.91
CA ALA A 82 0.01 12.89 5.59
C ALA A 82 0.59 12.94 4.16
N LEU A 83 -0.11 13.56 3.21
CA LEU A 83 0.32 13.67 1.82
C LEU A 83 1.62 14.44 1.68
N ARG A 84 1.75 15.60 2.35
CA ARG A 84 2.99 16.38 2.32
C ARG A 84 4.16 15.58 2.89
N LEU A 85 3.96 14.94 4.05
CA LEU A 85 4.99 14.13 4.72
C LEU A 85 5.43 12.93 3.88
N LEU A 86 4.51 12.29 3.16
CA LEU A 86 4.84 11.21 2.24
C LEU A 86 5.70 11.69 1.06
N GLN A 87 5.43 12.88 0.51
CA GLN A 87 6.28 13.42 -0.56
C GLN A 87 7.69 13.73 -0.06
N GLU A 88 7.82 14.30 1.13
CA GLU A 88 9.12 14.52 1.78
C GLU A 88 9.84 13.20 2.09
N PHE A 89 9.11 12.18 2.53
CA PHE A 89 9.64 10.83 2.74
C PHE A 89 10.19 10.24 1.44
N LYS A 90 9.42 10.29 0.35
CA LYS A 90 9.83 9.80 -0.97
C LYS A 90 11.16 10.40 -1.41
N GLN A 91 11.31 11.71 -1.29
CA GLN A 91 12.53 12.43 -1.71
C GLN A 91 13.76 12.06 -0.88
N ARG A 92 13.58 11.73 0.41
CA ARG A 92 14.68 11.42 1.33
C ARG A 92 15.10 9.96 1.31
N THR A 93 14.17 9.04 1.05
CA THR A 93 14.39 7.60 1.31
C THR A 93 14.18 6.72 0.09
N LEU A 94 13.25 7.06 -0.81
CA LEU A 94 12.89 6.19 -1.93
C LEU A 94 13.71 6.51 -3.18
N ASP A 95 15.00 6.19 -3.12
CA ASP A 95 15.89 6.27 -4.29
C ASP A 95 15.41 5.28 -5.38
N PRO A 96 15.03 5.74 -6.58
CA PRO A 96 14.56 4.86 -7.66
C PRO A 96 15.67 4.00 -8.29
N THR A 97 16.94 4.31 -8.05
CA THR A 97 18.10 3.62 -8.63
C THR A 97 18.53 2.38 -7.84
N VAL A 98 18.14 2.29 -6.56
CA VAL A 98 18.44 1.14 -5.70
C VAL A 98 17.58 -0.05 -6.12
N ASP A 99 18.23 -1.09 -6.64
CA ASP A 99 17.59 -2.35 -7.08
C ASP A 99 17.70 -3.41 -5.98
N ASP A 100 17.00 -3.16 -4.86
CA ASP A 100 16.92 -4.06 -3.71
C ASP A 100 15.45 -4.42 -3.43
N THR A 101 15.18 -5.70 -3.15
CA THR A 101 13.82 -6.24 -2.95
C THR A 101 13.07 -5.53 -1.82
N ALA A 102 13.75 -5.17 -0.72
CA ALA A 102 13.11 -4.51 0.40
C ALA A 102 12.74 -3.06 0.05
N TYR A 103 13.56 -2.37 -0.75
CA TYR A 103 13.23 -1.07 -1.34
C TYR A 103 12.07 -1.16 -2.35
N GLU A 104 12.02 -2.22 -3.17
CA GLU A 104 10.89 -2.43 -4.07
C GLU A 104 9.57 -2.63 -3.32
N ASP A 105 9.55 -3.45 -2.27
CA ASP A 105 8.38 -3.62 -1.41
C ASP A 105 7.94 -2.31 -0.79
N MET A 106 8.90 -1.51 -0.30
CA MET A 106 8.63 -0.21 0.28
C MET A 106 8.04 0.77 -0.74
N ARG A 107 8.57 0.80 -1.96
CA ARG A 107 8.04 1.62 -3.07
C ARG A 107 6.62 1.20 -3.46
N LEU A 108 6.33 -0.10 -3.45
CA LEU A 108 4.98 -0.61 -3.68
C LEU A 108 4.01 -0.13 -2.60
N LEU A 109 4.31 -0.39 -1.32
CA LEU A 109 3.49 0.04 -0.19
C LEU A 109 3.27 1.55 -0.17
N PHE A 110 4.33 2.33 -0.39
CA PHE A 110 4.27 3.77 -0.49
C PHE A 110 3.30 4.22 -1.59
N SER A 111 3.38 3.60 -2.77
CA SER A 111 2.53 3.97 -3.91
C SER A 111 1.08 3.60 -3.69
N MET A 112 0.81 2.45 -3.06
CA MET A 112 -0.54 2.04 -2.67
C MET A 112 -1.13 3.01 -1.64
N ALA A 113 -0.37 3.36 -0.60
CA ALA A 113 -0.79 4.34 0.40
C ALA A 113 -1.05 5.72 -0.21
N LEU A 114 -0.18 6.20 -1.09
CA LEU A 114 -0.37 7.47 -1.78
C LEU A 114 -1.63 7.46 -2.64
N ALA A 115 -1.88 6.36 -3.38
CA ALA A 115 -3.11 6.21 -4.16
C ALA A 115 -4.35 6.25 -3.25
N LEU A 116 -4.34 5.53 -2.12
CA LEU A 116 -5.46 5.53 -1.17
C LEU A 116 -5.74 6.93 -0.58
N LEU A 117 -4.71 7.71 -0.30
CA LEU A 117 -4.83 9.05 0.30
C LEU A 117 -5.11 10.17 -0.70
N THR A 118 -4.97 9.94 -2.00
CA THR A 118 -5.22 10.95 -3.04
C THR A 118 -6.56 10.72 -3.72
N GLU A 119 -7.16 11.80 -4.21
CA GLU A 119 -8.26 11.70 -5.15
C GLU A 119 -7.72 11.27 -6.53
N PRO A 120 -8.48 10.50 -7.33
CA PRO A 120 -8.00 10.00 -8.62
C PRO A 120 -7.46 11.12 -9.55
N LYS A 121 -8.10 12.29 -9.53
CA LYS A 121 -7.70 13.49 -10.29
C LYS A 121 -6.38 14.13 -9.84
N GLU A 122 -5.93 13.85 -8.61
CA GLU A 122 -4.71 14.42 -8.01
C GLU A 122 -3.48 13.56 -8.27
N ILE A 123 -3.70 12.31 -8.70
CA ILE A 123 -2.65 11.40 -9.13
C ILE A 123 -2.11 11.92 -10.47
N LYS A 124 -1.08 12.78 -10.43
CA LYS A 124 -0.40 13.25 -11.64
C LYS A 124 0.26 12.05 -12.32
N SER A 125 -0.23 11.68 -13.50
CA SER A 125 0.19 10.48 -14.22
C SER A 125 1.55 10.67 -14.91
N ASP A 126 2.63 10.23 -14.26
CA ASP A 126 3.84 9.81 -14.97
C ASP A 126 3.90 8.28 -14.95
N ALA A 127 3.22 7.66 -15.91
CA ALA A 127 3.18 6.20 -16.05
C ALA A 127 4.59 5.59 -16.14
N LYS A 128 5.59 6.32 -16.68
CA LYS A 128 6.97 5.84 -16.78
C LYS A 128 7.60 5.67 -15.41
N SER A 129 7.42 6.64 -14.51
CA SER A 129 7.92 6.55 -13.13
C SER A 129 7.27 5.43 -12.31
N LEU A 130 6.07 5.00 -12.68
CA LEU A 130 5.28 4.00 -11.96
C LEU A 130 5.40 2.59 -12.54
N ARG A 131 6.05 2.38 -13.69
CA ARG A 131 6.07 1.09 -14.42
C ARG A 131 6.44 -0.11 -13.55
N LYS A 132 7.56 -0.05 -12.82
CA LYS A 132 7.99 -1.13 -11.92
C LYS A 132 6.95 -1.44 -10.84
N VAL A 133 6.35 -0.40 -10.26
CA VAL A 133 5.30 -0.55 -9.24
C VAL A 133 4.04 -1.15 -9.84
N LEU A 134 3.62 -0.68 -11.02
CA LEU A 134 2.46 -1.19 -11.75
C LEU A 134 2.66 -2.66 -12.14
N ASP A 135 3.83 -3.05 -12.64
CA ASP A 135 4.14 -4.44 -12.96
C ASP A 135 4.04 -5.34 -11.72
N LYS A 136 4.55 -4.87 -10.58
CA LYS A 136 4.50 -5.61 -9.32
C LYS A 136 3.07 -5.71 -8.78
N LEU A 137 2.30 -4.62 -8.81
CA LEU A 137 0.89 -4.57 -8.41
C LEU A 137 0.05 -5.51 -9.29
N MET A 138 0.27 -5.49 -10.60
CA MET A 138 -0.34 -6.39 -11.57
C MET A 138 -0.01 -7.86 -11.27
N GLN A 139 1.28 -8.17 -11.12
CA GLN A 139 1.73 -9.53 -10.85
C GLN A 139 1.16 -10.04 -9.52
N MET A 140 1.12 -9.19 -8.49
CA MET A 140 0.51 -9.51 -7.20
C MET A 140 -0.97 -9.86 -7.39
N THR A 141 -1.73 -9.04 -8.11
CA THR A 141 -3.17 -9.27 -8.34
C THR A 141 -3.44 -10.59 -9.06
N VAL A 142 -2.63 -10.90 -10.08
CA VAL A 142 -2.75 -12.15 -10.84
C VAL A 142 -2.41 -13.36 -9.98
N ASN A 143 -1.30 -13.30 -9.23
CA ASN A 143 -0.90 -14.38 -8.33
C ASN A 143 -1.95 -14.61 -7.24
N THR A 144 -2.58 -13.54 -6.77
CA THR A 144 -3.60 -13.57 -5.73
C THR A 144 -4.90 -14.19 -6.26
N ALA A 145 -5.34 -13.79 -7.45
CA ALA A 145 -6.55 -14.32 -8.10
C ALA A 145 -6.46 -15.82 -8.42
N GLN A 146 -5.26 -16.36 -8.59
CA GLN A 146 -5.04 -17.79 -8.85
C GLN A 146 -5.07 -18.66 -7.58
N LYS A 147 -5.04 -18.06 -6.38
CA LYS A 147 -5.01 -18.79 -5.12
C LYS A 147 -6.41 -18.96 -4.54
N LYS A 148 -6.68 -20.12 -3.94
CA LYS A 148 -7.97 -20.46 -3.32
C LYS A 148 -8.40 -19.49 -2.21
N ASN A 149 -7.44 -18.94 -1.47
CA ASN A 149 -7.69 -17.99 -0.39
C ASN A 149 -7.64 -16.52 -0.84
N HIS A 150 -7.38 -16.26 -2.12
CA HIS A 150 -7.20 -14.91 -2.67
C HIS A 150 -6.20 -14.06 -1.87
N LYS A 151 -5.09 -14.64 -1.38
CA LYS A 151 -4.01 -13.90 -0.68
C LYS A 151 -2.61 -14.11 -1.26
N TYR A 152 -1.83 -13.05 -1.40
CA TYR A 152 -0.40 -13.10 -1.74
C TYR A 152 0.45 -12.48 -0.63
N GLY A 153 1.11 -13.34 0.16
CA GLY A 153 1.69 -12.92 1.42
C GLY A 153 0.57 -12.45 2.34
N ASP A 154 0.70 -11.24 2.86
CA ASP A 154 -0.29 -10.63 3.74
C ASP A 154 -1.36 -9.80 3.00
N PHE A 155 -1.29 -9.73 1.66
CA PHE A 155 -2.23 -8.93 0.85
C PHE A 155 -3.42 -9.76 0.37
N ASP A 156 -4.64 -9.28 0.64
CA ASP A 156 -5.88 -9.77 0.02
C ASP A 156 -6.06 -9.22 -1.41
N ILE A 157 -6.82 -9.92 -2.27
CA ILE A 157 -7.07 -9.45 -3.65
C ILE A 157 -7.76 -8.09 -3.71
N SER A 158 -8.59 -7.76 -2.72
CA SER A 158 -9.27 -6.48 -2.64
C SER A 158 -8.32 -5.28 -2.58
N GLU A 159 -7.16 -5.45 -1.95
CA GLU A 159 -6.18 -4.39 -1.73
C GLU A 159 -5.61 -3.80 -3.04
N PRO A 160 -5.02 -4.58 -3.96
CA PRO A 160 -4.59 -4.04 -5.24
C PRO A 160 -5.76 -3.59 -6.12
N LEU A 161 -6.97 -4.16 -5.97
CA LEU A 161 -8.14 -3.74 -6.74
C LEU A 161 -8.59 -2.33 -6.39
N VAL A 162 -8.66 -1.98 -5.11
CA VAL A 162 -8.97 -0.62 -4.65
C VAL A 162 -7.92 0.39 -5.13
N VAL A 163 -6.66 -0.03 -5.23
CA VAL A 163 -5.61 0.83 -5.80
C VAL A 163 -5.84 1.03 -7.31
N PHE A 164 -6.18 -0.04 -8.05
CA PHE A 164 -6.45 0.07 -9.49
C PHE A 164 -7.67 0.94 -9.80
N THR A 165 -8.74 0.92 -9.00
CA THR A 165 -9.92 1.76 -9.24
C THR A 165 -9.58 3.24 -9.18
N LYS A 166 -8.60 3.62 -8.37
CA LYS A 166 -8.07 4.99 -8.31
C LYS A 166 -7.12 5.31 -9.44
N LEU A 167 -6.27 4.37 -9.84
CA LEU A 167 -5.25 4.59 -10.88
C LEU A 167 -5.83 4.54 -12.31
N PHE A 168 -6.87 3.76 -12.54
CA PHE A 168 -7.42 3.50 -13.88
C PHE A 168 -8.32 4.61 -14.41
N VAL A 169 -8.46 5.71 -13.68
CA VAL A 169 -9.01 6.95 -14.24
C VAL A 169 -8.07 7.60 -15.27
N HIS A 170 -6.80 7.18 -15.31
CA HIS A 170 -5.79 7.69 -16.23
C HIS A 170 -5.55 6.71 -17.38
N ASP A 171 -5.90 7.13 -18.59
CA ASP A 171 -5.78 6.31 -19.81
C ASP A 171 -4.37 5.76 -20.02
N ASP A 172 -3.33 6.54 -19.71
CA ASP A 172 -1.93 6.13 -19.84
C ASP A 172 -1.59 4.94 -18.92
N ILE A 173 -2.16 4.90 -17.72
CA ILE A 173 -1.95 3.80 -16.77
C ILE A 173 -2.68 2.55 -17.27
N VAL A 174 -3.94 2.70 -17.71
CA VAL A 174 -4.70 1.58 -18.28
C VAL A 174 -3.99 1.01 -19.51
N HIS A 175 -3.52 1.90 -20.40
CA HIS A 175 -2.76 1.52 -21.59
C HIS A 175 -1.52 0.72 -21.20
N TYR A 176 -0.73 1.21 -20.24
CA TYR A 176 0.45 0.52 -19.76
C TYR A 176 0.10 -0.86 -19.19
N CYS A 177 -0.84 -0.91 -18.24
CA CYS A 177 -1.24 -2.14 -17.55
C CYS A 177 -1.74 -3.22 -18.52
N VAL A 178 -2.50 -2.83 -19.54
CA VAL A 178 -3.07 -3.76 -20.51
C VAL A 178 -2.07 -4.16 -21.61
N LYS A 179 -1.32 -3.21 -22.17
CA LYS A 179 -0.53 -3.43 -23.39
C LYS A 179 0.96 -3.62 -23.15
N GLU A 180 1.54 -2.92 -22.18
CA GLU A 180 2.99 -2.80 -22.03
C GLU A 180 3.56 -3.50 -20.78
N SER A 181 2.74 -3.80 -19.79
CA SER A 181 3.18 -4.36 -18.51
C SER A 181 3.93 -5.69 -18.66
N GLN A 182 4.94 -5.91 -17.83
CA GLN A 182 5.83 -7.10 -17.90
C GLN A 182 5.38 -8.24 -16.98
N VAL A 183 4.05 -8.43 -16.85
CA VAL A 183 3.47 -9.50 -16.04
C VAL A 183 3.81 -10.87 -16.65
N LYS A 184 4.37 -11.76 -15.82
CA LYS A 184 4.76 -13.11 -16.25
C LYS A 184 3.52 -13.90 -16.66
N ASN A 185 3.66 -14.64 -17.76
CA ASN A 185 2.65 -15.57 -18.28
C ASN A 185 1.31 -14.95 -18.70
N MET A 186 1.24 -13.63 -18.98
CA MET A 186 0.02 -12.99 -19.46
C MET A 186 0.23 -12.21 -20.76
N LYS A 187 -0.49 -12.62 -21.82
CA LYS A 187 -0.59 -11.87 -23.08
C LYS A 187 -1.68 -10.80 -22.99
N VAL A 188 -1.63 -9.80 -23.87
CA VAL A 188 -2.60 -8.68 -23.90
C VAL A 188 -4.07 -9.13 -23.85
N PRO A 189 -4.55 -10.09 -24.67
CA PRO A 189 -5.94 -10.53 -24.59
C PRO A 189 -6.31 -11.13 -23.22
N ALA A 190 -5.38 -11.84 -22.59
CA ALA A 190 -5.58 -12.41 -21.26
C ALA A 190 -5.63 -11.32 -20.19
N LYS A 191 -4.85 -10.25 -20.30
CA LYS A 191 -4.90 -9.10 -19.39
C LYS A 191 -6.22 -8.35 -19.49
N ILE A 192 -6.72 -8.14 -20.71
CA ILE A 192 -8.05 -7.55 -20.94
C ILE A 192 -9.14 -8.42 -20.30
N ALA A 193 -9.15 -9.71 -20.62
CA ALA A 193 -10.13 -10.64 -20.08
C ALA A 193 -10.08 -10.71 -18.54
N PHE A 194 -8.88 -10.68 -17.96
CA PHE A 194 -8.66 -10.64 -16.52
C PHE A 194 -9.30 -9.40 -15.89
N PHE A 195 -9.03 -8.20 -16.43
CA PHE A 195 -9.63 -6.97 -15.89
C PHE A 195 -11.14 -6.91 -16.07
N CYS A 196 -11.66 -7.33 -17.22
CA CYS A 196 -13.11 -7.44 -17.42
C CYS A 196 -13.72 -8.41 -16.39
N GLY A 197 -13.06 -9.56 -16.16
CA GLY A 197 -13.46 -10.53 -15.14
C GLY A 197 -13.50 -9.93 -13.73
N LEU A 198 -12.46 -9.19 -13.34
CA LEU A 198 -12.39 -8.51 -12.05
C LEU A 198 -13.50 -7.48 -11.89
N VAL A 199 -13.73 -6.62 -12.88
CA VAL A 199 -14.82 -5.63 -12.84
C VAL A 199 -16.17 -6.32 -12.70
N MET A 200 -16.42 -7.40 -13.44
CA MET A 200 -17.67 -8.16 -13.32
C MET A 200 -17.82 -8.84 -11.95
N GLN A 201 -16.75 -9.44 -11.42
CA GLN A 201 -16.74 -10.17 -10.16
C GLN A 201 -16.92 -9.25 -8.96
N PHE A 202 -16.30 -8.07 -8.99
CA PHE A 202 -16.27 -7.12 -7.88
C PHE A 202 -17.18 -5.91 -8.08
N ARG A 203 -18.02 -5.88 -9.12
CA ARG A 203 -18.94 -4.77 -9.41
C ARG A 203 -19.79 -4.32 -8.21
N GLY A 204 -20.22 -5.25 -7.36
CA GLY A 204 -21.03 -4.95 -6.17
C GLY A 204 -20.25 -4.17 -5.10
N ALA A 205 -19.00 -4.56 -4.86
CA ALA A 205 -18.08 -3.80 -4.00
C ALA A 205 -17.73 -2.42 -4.59
N LEU A 206 -17.75 -2.29 -5.92
CA LEU A 206 -17.44 -1.04 -6.63
C LEU A 206 -18.65 -0.10 -6.77
N ALA A 207 -19.87 -0.60 -6.67
CA ALA A 207 -21.11 0.15 -6.89
C ALA A 207 -21.73 0.73 -5.62
N ASN A 208 -21.11 0.55 -4.44
CA ASN A 208 -21.66 0.92 -3.13
C ASN A 208 -23.06 0.32 -2.87
N ASP A 209 -23.35 -0.86 -3.42
CA ASP A 209 -24.53 -1.64 -3.01
C ASP A 209 -24.18 -2.39 -1.71
N ASP A 210 -24.09 -1.63 -0.62
CA ASP A 210 -24.32 -1.90 0.83
C ASP A 210 -24.12 -3.31 1.44
N VAL A 211 -23.29 -4.19 0.87
CA VAL A 211 -23.02 -5.53 1.46
C VAL A 211 -21.52 -5.87 1.56
N LEU A 212 -20.63 -5.04 1.01
CA LEU A 212 -19.18 -5.30 0.93
C LEU A 212 -18.31 -4.24 1.63
N ASP A 213 -18.87 -3.46 2.55
CA ASP A 213 -18.16 -2.49 3.41
C ASP A 213 -17.09 -3.10 4.34
N GLN A 214 -16.80 -4.39 4.17
CA GLN A 214 -15.66 -5.07 4.75
C GLN A 214 -14.96 -5.88 3.67
N LEU A 215 -14.11 -5.22 2.87
CA LEU A 215 -13.06 -5.88 2.10
C LEU A 215 -11.93 -6.43 3.01
N THR A 216 -12.26 -6.82 4.23
CA THR A 216 -11.36 -7.53 5.15
C THR A 216 -12.11 -8.79 5.57
N PRO A 217 -11.65 -10.00 5.17
CA PRO A 217 -12.24 -11.22 5.72
C PRO A 217 -12.00 -11.25 7.23
N ALA A 218 -13.06 -11.57 7.98
CA ALA A 218 -12.97 -11.98 9.38
C ALA A 218 -12.18 -13.28 9.54
#